data_AF-A0A532T5T3-F1
#
_entry.id   AF-A0A532T5T3-F1
#
_cell.length_a   1.000
_cell.length_b   1.000
_cell.length_c   1.000
_cell.angle_alpha   90.00
_cell.angle_beta   90.00
_cell.angle_gamma   90.00
#
_symmetry.space_group_name_H-M   'P 1'
#
loop_
_entity.id
_entity.type
_entity.pdbx_description
1 polymer ?
#
loop_
_entity_poly.entity_id
_entity_poly.type
_entity_poly.pdbx_seq_one_letter_code
_entity_poly.pdbx_strand_id
1 'polypeptide(L)'
;MVTKIGKIEEVMTQTLKKQDINIDSGSDYYTKFYKKPSEVRETVLNYLFRNISFSTRRDKIRAVTINENNQVSDITGVPEFLVHKFISRCLVDIVVFKNFLRENPTVLNYKGKLLMIKILLRKIYRLVPVFNLRRAIENARRLQEKLGRLYFWPQIMTQVAVVIFITDLLDTQRDMKVIQSNLRVLCSCSAYAFHRTRNKIGLTSEYIKSL
;
A
#
# COMPACT_ATOMS: atom_id res chain seq x y z
N MET A 1 8.47 50.04 20.07
CA MET A 1 9.54 49.38 19.26
C MET A 1 10.05 48.22 20.11
N VAL A 2 9.96 46.93 19.78
CA VAL A 2 9.99 46.23 18.49
C VAL A 2 9.03 45.04 18.56
N THR A 3 8.17 44.95 17.55
CA THR A 3 7.26 43.84 17.26
C THR A 3 8.08 42.62 16.80
N LYS A 4 7.87 41.44 17.40
CA LYS A 4 8.26 40.17 16.76
C LYS A 4 7.02 39.31 16.57
N ILE A 5 6.57 39.34 15.32
CA ILE A 5 5.52 38.51 14.75
C ILE A 5 6.09 37.08 14.65
N GLY A 6 5.63 36.20 15.54
CA GLY A 6 5.87 34.76 15.43
C GLY A 6 5.01 34.19 14.31
N LYS A 7 5.65 33.82 13.20
CA LYS A 7 5.03 33.09 12.09
C LYS A 7 4.32 31.84 12.61
N ILE A 8 3.02 31.77 12.37
CA ILE A 8 2.24 30.54 12.48
C ILE A 8 2.59 29.72 11.23
N GLU A 9 3.36 28.66 11.40
CA GLU A 9 3.52 27.64 10.35
C GLU A 9 2.18 26.91 10.17
N GLU A 10 1.46 27.25 9.10
CA GLU A 10 0.31 26.50 8.62
C GLU A 10 0.74 25.08 8.21
N VAL A 11 0.55 24.12 9.11
CA VAL A 11 0.60 22.70 8.77
C VAL A 11 -0.64 22.38 7.95
N MET A 12 -0.55 22.52 6.62
CA MET A 12 -1.52 21.99 5.66
C MET A 12 -1.54 20.45 5.72
N THR A 13 -2.18 19.88 6.74
CA THR A 13 -2.71 18.53 6.67
C THR A 13 -4.13 18.63 6.15
N GLN A 14 -4.29 18.58 4.82
CA GLN A 14 -5.60 18.34 4.23
C GLN A 14 -6.14 17.00 4.75
N THR A 15 -7.17 17.07 5.58
CA THR A 15 -7.97 15.92 5.98
C THR A 15 -8.60 15.35 4.71
N LEU A 16 -8.35 14.08 4.40
CA LEU A 16 -8.93 13.38 3.26
C LEU A 16 -10.46 13.29 3.46
N LYS A 17 -11.19 14.31 3.02
CA LYS A 17 -12.65 14.30 2.98
C LYS A 17 -13.09 13.52 1.74
N LYS A 18 -14.12 12.68 1.91
CA LYS A 18 -14.82 12.02 0.81
C LYS A 18 -15.40 13.12 -0.09
N GLN A 19 -14.82 13.32 -1.26
CA GLN A 19 -15.41 14.17 -2.28
C GLN A 19 -16.43 13.34 -3.05
N ASP A 20 -17.70 13.68 -2.89
CA ASP A 20 -18.79 13.10 -3.69
C ASP A 20 -18.81 13.84 -5.03
N ILE A 21 -18.05 13.31 -5.99
CA ILE A 21 -18.19 13.69 -7.40
C ILE A 21 -19.42 12.95 -7.91
N ASN A 22 -20.42 13.70 -8.37
CA ASN A 22 -21.63 13.16 -8.98
C ASN A 22 -21.26 12.57 -10.34
N ILE A 23 -21.19 11.24 -10.45
CA ILE A 23 -20.79 10.52 -11.67
C ILE A 23 -22.01 9.74 -12.17
N ASP A 24 -22.97 10.45 -12.76
CA ASP A 24 -24.05 9.84 -13.55
C ASP A 24 -23.59 9.48 -14.98
N SER A 25 -22.45 10.00 -15.44
CA SER A 25 -21.93 9.80 -16.80
C SER A 25 -20.92 8.66 -16.95
N GLY A 26 -20.60 7.94 -15.87
CA GLY A 26 -19.50 6.98 -15.85
C GLY A 26 -19.85 5.56 -16.29
N SER A 27 -21.13 5.15 -16.22
CA SER A 27 -21.53 3.75 -16.50
C SER A 27 -21.33 3.38 -17.97
N ASP A 28 -21.59 4.32 -18.88
CA ASP A 28 -21.53 4.10 -20.33
C ASP A 28 -20.10 4.08 -20.89
N TYR A 29 -19.13 4.62 -20.14
CA TYR A 29 -17.73 4.67 -20.54
C TYR A 29 -17.01 3.33 -20.34
N TYR A 30 -17.34 2.59 -19.28
CA TYR A 30 -16.73 1.28 -19.01
C TYR A 30 -17.10 0.26 -20.08
N THR A 31 -18.38 0.19 -20.45
CA THR A 31 -18.92 -0.73 -21.46
C THR A 31 -18.34 -0.49 -22.85
N LYS A 32 -17.91 0.75 -23.16
CA LYS A 32 -17.42 1.13 -24.49
C LYS A 32 -15.91 0.93 -24.70
N PHE A 33 -15.08 1.02 -23.66
CA PHE A 33 -13.62 1.03 -23.80
C PHE A 33 -12.86 -0.03 -22.97
N TYR A 34 -13.49 -0.66 -21.96
CA TYR A 34 -12.79 -1.54 -21.03
C TYR A 34 -13.51 -2.86 -20.80
N LYS A 35 -12.80 -3.99 -20.93
CA LYS A 35 -13.40 -5.33 -20.77
C LYS A 35 -13.95 -5.58 -19.36
N LYS A 36 -13.28 -5.10 -18.31
CA LYS A 36 -13.72 -5.20 -16.90
C LYS A 36 -13.21 -4.03 -16.02
N PRO A 37 -14.06 -3.35 -15.25
CA PRO A 37 -13.64 -2.26 -14.33
C PRO A 37 -12.56 -2.67 -13.32
N SER A 38 -12.51 -3.95 -12.92
CA SER A 38 -11.50 -4.48 -12.00
C SER A 38 -10.09 -4.45 -12.59
N GLU A 39 -9.94 -4.68 -13.90
CA GLU A 39 -8.64 -4.67 -14.60
C GLU A 39 -8.10 -3.25 -14.69
N VAL A 40 -8.97 -2.27 -15.00
CA VAL A 40 -8.62 -0.84 -15.02
C VAL A 40 -8.12 -0.38 -13.67
N ARG A 41 -8.86 -0.72 -12.60
CA ARG A 41 -8.46 -0.40 -11.23
C ARG A 41 -7.12 -1.05 -10.88
N GLU A 42 -6.90 -2.30 -11.27
CA GLU A 42 -5.64 -2.99 -11.01
C GLU A 42 -4.47 -2.31 -11.72
N THR A 43 -4.62 -1.90 -12.98
CA THR A 43 -3.61 -1.17 -13.74
C THR A 43 -3.25 0.16 -13.06
N VAL A 44 -4.26 0.97 -12.73
CA VAL A 44 -4.06 2.28 -12.07
C VAL A 44 -3.37 2.12 -10.72
N LEU A 45 -3.84 1.20 -9.88
CA LEU A 45 -3.26 1.02 -8.54
C LEU A 45 -1.86 0.39 -8.57
N ASN A 46 -1.59 -0.51 -9.52
CA ASN A 46 -0.23 -1.02 -9.73
C ASN A 46 0.73 0.09 -10.11
N TYR A 47 0.33 0.96 -11.04
CA TYR A 47 1.17 2.09 -11.43
C TYR A 47 1.42 3.03 -10.24
N LEU A 48 0.36 3.42 -9.51
CA LEU A 48 0.45 4.27 -8.32
C LEU A 48 1.46 3.71 -7.29
N PHE A 49 1.32 2.44 -6.91
CA PHE A 49 2.12 1.85 -5.83
C PHE A 49 3.61 1.69 -6.18
N ARG A 50 3.93 1.65 -7.47
CA ARG A 50 5.30 1.43 -7.98
C ARG A 50 6.01 2.73 -8.37
N ASN A 51 5.27 3.78 -8.74
CA ASN A 51 5.86 5.00 -9.29
C ASN A 51 5.62 6.27 -8.47
N ILE A 52 4.57 6.33 -7.64
CA ILE A 52 4.19 7.56 -6.91
C ILE A 52 4.25 7.32 -5.40
N SER A 53 5.11 8.07 -4.70
CA SER A 53 5.21 7.98 -3.24
C SER A 53 4.15 8.81 -2.54
N PHE A 54 3.00 8.21 -2.21
CA PHE A 54 1.92 8.85 -1.44
C PHE A 54 2.11 8.74 0.09
N SER A 55 3.24 8.19 0.53
CA SER A 55 3.63 8.12 1.94
C SER A 55 4.56 9.29 2.29
N THR A 56 4.31 9.92 3.43
CA THR A 56 5.17 10.99 3.98
C THR A 56 6.25 10.41 4.88
N ARG A 57 7.25 11.22 5.26
CA ARG A 57 8.32 10.82 6.21
C ARG A 57 7.79 10.35 7.58
N ARG A 58 6.57 10.74 7.96
CA ARG A 58 5.91 10.36 9.21
C ARG A 58 4.91 9.20 9.02
N ASP A 59 5.04 8.43 7.95
CA ASP A 59 4.13 7.33 7.58
C ASP A 59 2.64 7.76 7.53
N LYS A 60 2.39 9.04 7.22
CA LYS A 60 1.05 9.57 6.89
C LYS A 60 0.79 9.45 5.39
N ILE A 61 -0.47 9.28 5.01
CA ILE A 61 -0.92 9.25 3.62
C ILE A 61 -1.16 10.70 3.17
N ARG A 62 -0.54 11.10 2.07
CA ARG A 62 -0.85 12.36 1.38
C ARG A 62 -1.78 12.13 0.21
N ALA A 63 -2.52 13.16 -0.17
CA ALA A 63 -3.21 13.16 -1.44
C ALA A 63 -2.19 13.11 -2.60
N VAL A 64 -2.61 12.50 -3.70
CA VAL A 64 -1.91 12.53 -4.99
C VAL A 64 -2.31 13.84 -5.68
N THR A 65 -1.33 14.56 -6.21
CA THR A 65 -1.53 15.85 -6.87
C THR A 65 -2.21 15.68 -8.23
N ILE A 66 -2.74 16.77 -8.80
CA ILE A 66 -3.34 16.76 -10.14
C ILE A 66 -2.31 16.27 -11.17
N ASN A 67 -1.10 16.83 -11.16
CA ASN A 67 -0.02 16.42 -12.07
C ASN A 67 0.31 14.92 -11.98
N GLU A 68 0.31 14.36 -10.77
CA GLU A 68 0.54 12.92 -10.59
C GLU A 68 -0.63 12.07 -11.10
N ASN A 69 -1.89 12.53 -10.95
CA ASN A 69 -3.04 11.86 -11.56
C ASN A 69 -2.95 11.90 -13.09
N ASN A 70 -2.59 13.04 -13.66
CA ASN A 70 -2.42 13.20 -15.10
C ASN A 70 -1.32 12.28 -15.62
N GLN A 71 -0.19 12.20 -14.91
CA GLN A 71 0.88 11.26 -15.22
C GLN A 71 0.39 9.80 -15.22
N VAL A 72 -0.43 9.39 -14.26
CA VAL A 72 -1.02 8.03 -14.26
C VAL A 72 -1.95 7.85 -15.45
N SER A 73 -2.78 8.85 -15.77
CA SER A 73 -3.69 8.83 -16.92
C SER A 73 -2.92 8.62 -18.23
N ASP A 74 -1.90 9.45 -18.47
CA ASP A 74 -1.10 9.43 -19.69
C ASP A 74 -0.40 8.08 -19.90
N ILE A 75 0.17 7.50 -18.83
CA ILE A 75 0.95 6.26 -18.93
C ILE A 75 0.04 5.03 -18.99
N THR A 76 -1.10 5.03 -18.30
CA THR A 76 -2.00 3.87 -18.27
C THR A 76 -3.04 3.89 -19.39
N GLY A 77 -3.21 5.02 -20.07
CA GLY A 77 -4.28 5.26 -21.05
C GLY A 77 -5.68 5.37 -20.43
N VAL A 78 -5.76 5.42 -19.10
CA VAL A 78 -7.02 5.49 -18.35
C VAL A 78 -7.40 6.95 -18.13
N PRO A 79 -8.64 7.39 -18.42
CA PRO A 79 -9.01 8.79 -18.23
C PRO A 79 -8.78 9.32 -16.82
N GLU A 80 -8.36 10.57 -16.74
CA GLU A 80 -8.08 11.28 -15.50
C GLU A 80 -9.19 11.15 -14.45
N PHE A 81 -10.47 11.25 -14.85
CA PHE A 81 -11.58 11.14 -13.92
C PHE A 81 -11.68 9.74 -13.27
N LEU A 82 -11.35 8.68 -14.00
CA LEU A 82 -11.31 7.31 -13.49
C LEU A 82 -10.08 7.08 -12.62
N VAL A 83 -8.93 7.57 -13.06
CA VAL A 83 -7.69 7.56 -12.28
C VAL A 83 -7.91 8.22 -10.92
N HIS A 84 -8.41 9.46 -10.92
CA HIS A 84 -8.71 10.21 -9.71
C HIS A 84 -9.70 9.44 -8.83
N LYS A 85 -10.79 8.90 -9.39
CA LYS A 85 -11.78 8.09 -8.66
C LYS A 85 -11.12 6.89 -7.97
N PHE A 86 -10.30 6.11 -8.69
CA PHE A 86 -9.69 4.90 -8.13
C PHE A 86 -8.61 5.20 -7.09
N ILE A 87 -7.75 6.19 -7.36
CA ILE A 87 -6.68 6.60 -6.45
C ILE A 87 -7.29 7.18 -5.17
N SER A 88 -8.17 8.18 -5.28
CA SER A 88 -8.78 8.83 -4.11
C SER A 88 -9.55 7.84 -3.26
N ARG A 89 -10.33 6.93 -3.87
CA ARG A 89 -11.04 5.88 -3.15
C ARG A 89 -10.07 4.94 -2.43
N CYS A 90 -9.01 4.49 -3.10
CA CYS A 90 -8.00 3.61 -2.52
C CYS A 90 -7.33 4.26 -1.31
N LEU A 91 -6.88 5.52 -1.42
CA LEU A 91 -6.20 6.22 -0.32
C LEU A 91 -7.11 6.39 0.90
N VAL A 92 -8.39 6.74 0.69
CA VAL A 92 -9.39 6.81 1.76
C VAL A 92 -9.58 5.45 2.42
N ASP A 93 -9.76 4.38 1.64
CA ASP A 93 -9.96 3.03 2.18
C ASP A 93 -8.71 2.55 2.97
N ILE A 94 -7.49 2.94 2.57
CA ILE A 94 -6.26 2.66 3.36
C ILE A 94 -6.28 3.42 4.69
N VAL A 95 -6.69 4.70 4.72
CA VAL A 95 -6.81 5.47 5.97
C VAL A 95 -7.81 4.82 6.91
N VAL A 96 -8.99 4.44 6.40
CA VAL A 96 -10.02 3.75 7.17
C VAL A 96 -9.49 2.43 7.71
N PHE A 97 -8.81 1.64 6.88
CA PHE A 97 -8.21 0.38 7.30
C PHE A 97 -7.14 0.57 8.40
N LYS A 98 -6.31 1.61 8.29
CA LYS A 98 -5.30 1.95 9.31
C LYS A 98 -5.95 2.34 10.65
N ASN A 99 -7.02 3.14 10.61
CA ASN A 99 -7.77 3.51 11.82
C ASN A 99 -8.40 2.28 12.47
N PHE A 100 -9.02 1.40 11.66
CA PHE A 100 -9.56 0.12 12.13
C PHE A 100 -8.50 -0.71 12.86
N LEU A 101 -7.29 -0.87 12.28
CA LEU A 101 -6.21 -1.63 12.91
C LEU A 101 -5.76 -1.01 14.24
N ARG A 102 -5.73 0.32 14.33
CA ARG A 102 -5.36 1.05 15.56
C ARG A 102 -6.39 0.85 16.67
N GLU A 103 -7.67 0.89 16.32
CA GLU A 103 -8.79 0.71 17.25
C GLU A 103 -8.99 -0.75 17.69
N ASN A 104 -8.41 -1.71 16.94
CA ASN A 104 -8.54 -3.15 17.19
C ASN A 104 -7.17 -3.81 17.44
N PRO A 105 -6.48 -3.48 18.55
CA PRO A 105 -5.13 -4.00 18.84
C PRO A 105 -5.08 -5.51 19.04
N THR A 106 -6.21 -6.16 19.33
CA THR A 106 -6.34 -7.62 19.40
C THR A 106 -6.00 -8.29 18.06
N VAL A 107 -6.31 -7.64 16.93
CA VAL A 107 -5.89 -8.09 15.59
C VAL A 107 -4.37 -8.02 15.45
N LEU A 108 -3.74 -6.97 15.97
CA LEU A 108 -2.28 -6.76 15.89
C LEU A 108 -1.48 -7.71 16.79
N ASN A 109 -2.05 -8.07 17.94
CA ASN A 109 -1.43 -8.92 18.95
C ASN A 109 -1.72 -10.42 18.73
N TYR A 110 -2.41 -10.79 17.65
CA TYR A 110 -2.67 -12.18 17.32
C TYR A 110 -1.37 -12.91 16.95
N LYS A 111 -0.89 -13.79 17.82
CA LYS A 111 0.39 -14.50 17.65
C LYS A 111 0.24 -15.68 16.68
N GLY A 112 1.12 -15.72 15.67
CA GLY A 112 1.62 -16.95 15.06
C GLY A 112 0.65 -17.83 14.25
N LYS A 113 -0.53 -17.35 13.84
CA LYS A 113 -1.40 -18.14 12.96
C LYS A 113 -1.35 -17.63 11.53
N LEU A 114 -0.72 -18.43 10.67
CA LEU A 114 -0.78 -18.36 9.21
C LEU A 114 -2.19 -18.03 8.68
N LEU A 115 -3.25 -18.53 9.33
CA LEU A 115 -4.65 -18.24 8.97
C LEU A 115 -4.95 -16.73 8.97
N MET A 116 -4.53 -16.00 10.01
CA MET A 116 -4.80 -14.57 10.10
C MET A 116 -4.01 -13.79 9.04
N ILE A 117 -2.76 -14.16 8.78
CA ILE A 117 -1.96 -13.57 7.69
C ILE A 117 -2.65 -13.80 6.34
N LYS A 118 -3.16 -15.01 6.08
CA LYS A 118 -3.93 -15.31 4.85
C LYS A 118 -5.18 -14.45 4.73
N ILE A 119 -5.93 -14.25 5.82
CA ILE A 119 -7.12 -13.39 5.83
C ILE A 119 -6.73 -11.94 5.51
N LEU A 120 -5.70 -11.42 6.18
CA LEU A 120 -5.21 -10.05 5.97
C LEU A 120 -4.69 -9.85 4.53
N LEU A 121 -3.93 -10.79 3.99
CA LEU A 121 -3.46 -10.75 2.59
C LEU A 121 -4.64 -10.69 1.61
N ARG A 122 -5.70 -11.49 1.82
CA ARG A 122 -6.92 -11.43 0.99
C ARG A 122 -7.62 -10.08 1.08
N LYS A 123 -7.74 -9.52 2.30
CA LYS A 123 -8.36 -8.20 2.51
C LYS A 123 -7.55 -7.10 1.82
N ILE A 124 -6.23 -7.11 2.01
CA ILE A 124 -5.32 -6.14 1.38
C ILE A 124 -5.31 -6.31 -0.14
N TYR A 125 -5.31 -7.52 -0.68
CA TYR A 125 -5.37 -7.74 -2.13
C TYR A 125 -6.65 -7.18 -2.75
N ARG A 126 -7.79 -7.29 -2.05
CA ARG A 126 -9.05 -6.65 -2.49
C ARG A 126 -8.97 -5.13 -2.46
N LEU A 127 -8.26 -4.57 -1.48
CA LEU A 127 -8.02 -3.14 -1.33
C LEU A 127 -7.05 -2.60 -2.39
N VAL A 128 -5.96 -3.33 -2.63
CA VAL A 128 -4.89 -2.96 -3.56
C VAL A 128 -4.30 -4.23 -4.21
N PRO A 129 -4.71 -4.57 -5.45
CA PRO A 129 -4.25 -5.78 -6.14
C PRO A 129 -2.87 -5.58 -6.78
N VAL A 130 -1.84 -5.33 -5.97
CA VAL A 130 -0.49 -4.95 -6.45
C VAL A 130 0.58 -6.03 -6.30
N PHE A 131 0.18 -7.22 -5.85
CA PHE A 131 1.06 -8.36 -5.63
C PHE A 131 0.31 -9.66 -5.95
N ASN A 132 1.02 -10.70 -6.37
CA ASN A 132 0.38 -11.99 -6.64
C ASN A 132 -0.10 -12.66 -5.34
N LEU A 133 -1.42 -12.70 -5.10
CA LEU A 133 -2.00 -13.24 -3.87
C LEU A 133 -1.66 -14.72 -3.64
N ARG A 134 -1.62 -15.55 -4.69
CA ARG A 134 -1.31 -16.98 -4.56
C ARG A 134 0.13 -17.16 -4.08
N ARG A 135 1.09 -16.46 -4.69
CA ARG A 135 2.49 -16.45 -4.26
C ARG A 135 2.66 -15.86 -2.87
N ALA A 136 1.93 -14.79 -2.53
CA ALA A 136 1.97 -14.21 -1.19
C ALA A 136 1.52 -15.18 -0.10
N ILE A 137 0.47 -15.96 -0.35
CA ILE A 137 0.01 -16.99 0.60
C ILE A 137 1.07 -18.06 0.82
N GLU A 138 1.79 -18.45 -0.23
CA GLU A 138 2.88 -19.43 -0.12
C GLU A 138 4.10 -18.85 0.61
N ASN A 139 4.51 -17.63 0.25
CA ASN A 139 5.57 -16.92 0.94
C ASN A 139 5.25 -16.67 2.42
N ALA A 140 3.97 -16.51 2.77
CA ALA A 140 3.55 -16.42 4.17
C ALA A 140 3.82 -17.71 4.96
N ARG A 141 3.62 -18.89 4.35
CA ARG A 141 3.95 -20.18 4.99
C ARG A 141 5.45 -20.26 5.30
N ARG A 142 6.27 -20.01 4.28
CA ARG A 142 7.73 -20.04 4.39
C ARG A 142 8.25 -19.03 5.40
N LEU A 143 7.65 -17.83 5.45
CA LEU A 143 7.99 -16.83 6.45
C LEU A 143 7.65 -17.32 7.87
N GLN A 144 6.48 -17.94 8.10
CA GLN A 144 6.13 -18.47 9.43
C GLN A 144 7.14 -19.53 9.92
N GLU A 145 7.53 -20.46 9.05
CA GLU A 145 8.52 -21.48 9.39
C GLU A 145 9.87 -20.85 9.76
N LYS A 146 10.32 -19.87 8.96
CA LYS A 146 11.58 -19.16 9.22
C LYS A 146 11.54 -18.36 10.53
N LEU A 147 10.44 -17.65 10.80
CA LEU A 147 10.24 -16.89 12.04
C LEU A 147 10.19 -17.81 13.27
N GLY A 148 9.58 -18.99 13.14
CA GLY A 148 9.55 -20.02 14.16
C GLY A 148 10.95 -20.53 14.52
N ARG A 149 11.76 -20.86 13.51
CA ARG A 149 13.16 -21.29 13.71
C ARG A 149 14.03 -20.21 14.36
N LEU A 150 13.73 -18.93 14.09
CA LEU A 150 14.47 -17.79 14.64
C LEU A 150 13.96 -17.32 16.02
N TYR A 151 12.94 -17.98 16.59
CA TYR A 151 12.26 -17.56 17.82
C TYR A 151 11.89 -16.07 17.81
N PHE A 152 11.46 -15.57 16.65
CA PHE A 152 11.22 -14.14 16.43
C PHE A 152 9.86 -13.92 15.78
N TRP A 153 8.99 -13.18 16.46
CA TRP A 153 7.61 -12.95 16.01
C TRP A 153 7.30 -11.46 15.93
N PRO A 154 7.50 -10.82 14.75
CA PRO A 154 7.05 -9.46 14.50
C PRO A 154 5.53 -9.33 14.68
N GLN A 155 5.05 -8.10 14.85
CA GLN A 155 3.61 -7.83 14.75
C GLN A 155 3.05 -8.31 13.41
N ILE A 156 1.80 -8.80 13.41
CA ILE A 156 1.23 -9.50 12.26
C ILE A 156 1.26 -8.66 10.97
N MET A 157 1.00 -7.36 11.08
CA MET A 157 1.02 -6.46 9.93
C MET A 157 2.43 -6.22 9.38
N THR A 158 3.46 -6.30 10.23
CA THR A 158 4.86 -6.33 9.79
C THR A 158 5.15 -7.61 9.00
N GLN A 159 4.62 -8.75 9.45
CA GLN A 159 4.76 -10.01 8.71
C GLN A 159 4.06 -9.92 7.35
N VAL A 160 2.83 -9.38 7.30
CA VAL A 160 2.08 -9.15 6.05
C VAL A 160 2.85 -8.24 5.09
N ALA A 161 3.39 -7.11 5.58
CA ALA A 161 4.22 -6.21 4.78
C ALA A 161 5.44 -6.93 4.20
N VAL A 162 6.14 -7.72 5.00
CA VAL A 162 7.31 -8.49 4.57
C VAL A 162 6.95 -9.57 3.56
N VAL A 163 5.81 -10.25 3.72
CA VAL A 163 5.32 -11.22 2.73
C VAL A 163 5.06 -10.55 1.39
N ILE A 164 4.38 -9.41 1.37
CA ILE A 164 4.10 -8.67 0.12
C ILE A 164 5.42 -8.23 -0.51
N PHE A 165 6.35 -7.71 0.31
CA PHE A 165 7.68 -7.31 -0.15
C PHE A 165 8.46 -8.47 -0.80
N ILE A 166 8.53 -9.64 -0.15
CA ILE A 166 9.18 -10.84 -0.70
C ILE A 166 8.50 -11.25 -2.01
N THR A 167 7.16 -11.22 -2.03
CA THR A 167 6.39 -11.63 -3.19
C THR A 167 6.66 -10.74 -4.39
N ASP A 168 6.73 -9.43 -4.17
CA ASP A 168 7.03 -8.46 -5.20
C ASP A 168 8.50 -8.51 -5.65
N LEU A 169 9.41 -8.71 -4.70
CA LEU A 169 10.84 -8.88 -4.98
C LEU A 169 11.09 -10.07 -5.92
N LEU A 170 10.46 -11.22 -5.62
CA LEU A 170 10.59 -12.44 -6.42
C LEU A 170 9.75 -12.45 -7.70
N ASP A 171 8.98 -11.40 -7.97
CA ASP A 171 8.17 -11.32 -9.19
C ASP A 171 9.00 -10.76 -10.37
N THR A 172 9.42 -11.64 -11.27
CA THR A 172 10.19 -11.28 -12.47
C THR A 172 9.33 -10.66 -13.57
N GLN A 173 8.00 -10.71 -13.46
CA GLN A 173 7.09 -10.11 -14.45
C GLN A 173 6.89 -8.60 -14.26
N ARG A 174 7.54 -7.99 -13.27
CA ARG A 174 7.37 -6.58 -12.92
C ARG A 174 8.73 -5.89 -12.90
N ASP A 175 8.92 -4.94 -13.80
CA ASP A 175 10.18 -4.18 -13.93
C ASP A 175 10.42 -3.29 -12.71
N MET A 176 9.39 -2.55 -12.31
CA MET A 176 9.45 -1.66 -11.15
C MET A 176 8.88 -2.35 -9.92
N LYS A 177 9.60 -2.32 -8.80
CA LYS A 177 9.13 -2.86 -7.51
C LYS A 177 8.20 -1.88 -6.78
N VAL A 178 7.35 -2.41 -5.90
CA VAL A 178 6.48 -1.59 -5.05
C VAL A 178 7.34 -0.71 -4.14
N ILE A 179 7.00 0.57 -4.08
CA ILE A 179 7.69 1.53 -3.22
C ILE A 179 7.51 1.10 -1.76
N GLN A 180 8.62 0.83 -1.07
CA GLN A 180 8.60 0.26 0.28
C GLN A 180 7.82 1.12 1.28
N SER A 181 7.91 2.46 1.18
CA SER A 181 7.18 3.37 2.06
C SER A 181 5.66 3.30 1.85
N ASN A 182 5.20 3.14 0.61
CA ASN A 182 3.79 2.92 0.28
C ASN A 182 3.29 1.60 0.87
N LEU A 183 4.08 0.53 0.73
CA LEU A 183 3.75 -0.78 1.30
C LEU A 183 3.66 -0.75 2.83
N ARG A 184 4.61 -0.06 3.47
CA ARG A 184 4.62 0.11 4.93
C ARG A 184 3.38 0.84 5.42
N VAL A 185 3.00 1.93 4.75
CA VAL A 185 1.79 2.68 5.09
C VAL A 185 0.52 1.85 4.86
N LEU A 186 0.43 1.11 3.76
CA LEU A 186 -0.67 0.18 3.47
C LEU A 186 -0.82 -0.85 4.61
N CYS A 187 0.29 -1.35 5.12
CA CYS A 187 0.30 -2.33 6.18
C CYS A 187 0.37 -1.73 7.59
N SER A 188 0.27 -0.41 7.78
CA SER A 188 0.46 0.22 9.10
C SER A 188 1.72 -0.28 9.85
N CYS A 189 2.82 -0.47 9.12
CA CYS A 189 4.08 -1.01 9.62
C CYS A 189 5.14 0.10 9.66
N SER A 190 5.86 0.24 10.78
CA SER A 190 6.93 1.24 10.89
C SER A 190 8.16 0.84 10.08
N ALA A 191 8.93 1.84 9.63
CA ALA A 191 10.21 1.60 8.96
C ALA A 191 11.14 0.69 9.79
N TYR A 192 11.28 0.98 11.08
CA TYR A 192 12.13 0.19 11.98
C TYR A 192 11.69 -1.28 12.06
N ALA A 193 10.40 -1.55 12.31
CA ALA A 193 9.90 -2.91 12.43
C ALA A 193 10.06 -3.69 11.12
N PHE A 194 9.82 -3.04 9.99
CA PHE A 194 10.00 -3.61 8.65
C PHE A 194 11.46 -3.98 8.38
N HIS A 195 12.40 -3.05 8.57
CA HIS A 195 13.83 -3.28 8.31
C HIS A 195 14.43 -4.29 9.30
N ARG A 196 14.10 -4.20 10.59
CA ARG A 196 14.53 -5.18 11.60
C ARG A 196 14.09 -6.59 11.22
N THR A 197 12.84 -6.75 10.78
CA THR A 197 12.31 -8.05 10.38
C THR A 197 13.03 -8.60 9.16
N ARG A 198 13.19 -7.77 8.11
CA ARG A 198 13.92 -8.14 6.88
C ARG A 198 15.34 -8.59 7.18
N ASN A 199 16.07 -7.83 7.99
CA ASN A 199 17.45 -8.16 8.36
C ASN A 199 17.52 -9.48 9.13
N LYS A 200 16.61 -9.69 10.10
CA LYS A 200 16.55 -10.94 10.87
C LYS A 200 16.28 -12.16 10.00
N ILE A 201 15.49 -12.03 8.93
CA ILE A 201 15.22 -13.13 8.00
C ILE A 201 16.22 -13.19 6.82
N GLY A 202 17.31 -12.42 6.85
CA GLY A 202 18.36 -12.46 5.83
C GLY A 202 17.99 -11.82 4.49
N LEU A 203 17.02 -10.90 4.46
CA LEU A 203 16.65 -10.13 3.26
C LEU A 203 17.32 -8.75 3.28
N THR A 204 18.64 -8.74 3.38
CA THR A 204 19.46 -7.53 3.35
C THR A 204 19.51 -6.95 1.94
N SER A 205 19.84 -5.67 1.84
CA SER A 205 19.98 -4.98 0.54
C SER A 205 21.05 -5.61 -0.35
N GLU A 206 22.05 -6.28 0.23
CA GLU A 206 23.12 -6.99 -0.49
C GLU A 206 22.61 -8.26 -1.16
N TYR A 207 21.85 -9.08 -0.43
CA TYR A 207 21.22 -10.30 -0.97
C TYR A 207 20.20 -9.99 -2.08
N ILE A 208 19.56 -8.83 -2.00
CA ILE A 208 18.59 -8.35 -3.00
C ILE A 208 19.29 -7.85 -4.28
N LYS A 209 20.52 -7.34 -4.18
CA LYS A 209 21.31 -6.90 -5.34
C LYS A 209 21.96 -8.09 -6.07
N SER A 210 22.09 -9.24 -5.42
CA SER A 210 22.64 -10.48 -5.99
C SER A 210 21.58 -11.41 -6.59
N LEU A 211 20.30 -11.05 -6.52
CA LEU A 211 19.18 -11.72 -7.18
C LEU A 211 18.77 -10.95 -8.43
#